data_AF-A0A8D2LZA6-F1
#
_entry.id   AF-A0A8D2LZA6-F1
#
_cell.length_a   1.000
_cell.length_b   1.000
_cell.length_c   1.000
_cell.angle_alpha   90.00
_cell.angle_beta   90.00
_cell.angle_gamma   90.00
#
_symmetry.space_group_name_H-M   'P 1'
#
loop_
_entity.id
_entity.type
_entity.pdbx_description
1 polymer ?
#
loop_
_entity_poly.entity_id
_entity_poly.type
_entity_poly.pdbx_seq_one_letter_code
_entity_poly.pdbx_strand_id
1 'polypeptide(L)'
;GEGVLFLCTRLSRLFSLQTTGVPGSMPNASWEGDLRAVKWSSDEKNHGGCHGHYVRDICIYGTGDLKWLLNSKSLFANKFELGTYPPTMECLELTLRERALNQSEVPVEPNWYFQ
;
A
#
# COMPACT_ATOMS: atom_id res chain seq x y z
N GLY A 1 -10.14 14.79 5.62
CA GLY A 1 -8.82 15.04 5.01
C GLY A 1 -8.35 13.74 4.42
N GLU A 2 -7.92 13.73 3.16
CA GLU A 2 -7.62 12.50 2.44
C GLU A 2 -6.11 12.23 2.38
N GLY A 3 -5.72 10.95 2.49
CA GLY A 3 -4.33 10.55 2.73
C GLY A 3 -3.80 9.46 1.80
N VAL A 4 -2.47 9.27 1.88
CA VAL A 4 -1.71 8.18 1.25
C VAL A 4 -1.02 7.40 2.36
N LEU A 5 -1.12 6.08 2.37
CA LEU A 5 -0.45 5.23 3.38
C LEU A 5 0.64 4.38 2.74
N PHE A 6 1.75 4.18 3.46
CA PHE A 6 2.81 3.26 3.05
C PHE A 6 2.39 1.80 3.34
N LEU A 7 2.57 0.89 2.38
CA LEU A 7 2.18 -0.52 2.44
C LEU A 7 3.38 -1.49 2.56
N CYS A 8 4.59 -1.06 2.20
CA CYS A 8 5.74 -1.97 2.15
C CYS A 8 6.51 -1.99 3.47
N THR A 9 6.76 -3.17 4.02
CA THR A 9 7.54 -3.32 5.26
C THR A 9 9.01 -3.69 5.02
N ARG A 10 9.43 -3.95 3.78
CA ARG A 10 10.80 -4.39 3.45
C ARG A 10 11.40 -3.57 2.30
N LEU A 11 12.44 -2.80 2.62
CA LEU A 11 13.23 -1.98 1.66
C LEU A 11 13.90 -2.80 0.54
N SER A 12 13.97 -4.14 0.66
CA SER A 12 14.61 -5.03 -0.32
C SER A 12 13.89 -5.14 -1.67
N ARG A 13 12.67 -4.59 -1.80
CA ARG A 13 11.87 -4.62 -3.05
C ARG A 13 11.91 -3.33 -3.86
N LEU A 14 12.80 -2.40 -3.51
CA LEU A 14 12.74 -1.03 -4.04
C LEU A 14 13.67 -0.73 -5.24
N PHE A 15 14.55 -1.65 -5.63
CA PHE A 15 15.53 -1.32 -6.68
C PHE A 15 15.78 -2.46 -7.66
N SER A 16 15.15 -2.36 -8.82
CA SER A 16 15.80 -2.71 -10.09
C SER A 16 15.07 -2.02 -11.24
N LEU A 17 15.50 -0.79 -11.55
CA LEU A 17 15.29 -0.16 -12.86
C LEU A 17 16.71 0.18 -13.38
N GLN A 18 17.17 -0.40 -14.51
CA GLN A 18 18.51 -0.12 -15.09
C GLN A 18 18.51 0.23 -16.60
N THR A 19 18.76 1.50 -17.04
CA THR A 19 19.23 1.92 -18.39
C THR A 19 20.70 2.24 -18.33
N THR A 20 21.32 1.98 -19.47
CA THR A 20 22.63 2.46 -19.83
C THR A 20 22.64 4.00 -19.82
N GLY A 21 23.46 4.58 -18.94
CA GLY A 21 23.83 6.00 -18.94
C GLY A 21 23.33 6.84 -17.76
N VAL A 22 22.35 6.38 -16.98
CA VAL A 22 21.88 7.04 -15.76
C VAL A 22 21.74 6.00 -14.65
N PRO A 23 22.34 6.17 -13.46
CA PRO A 23 22.07 5.28 -12.34
C PRO A 23 20.56 5.29 -12.02
N GLY A 24 19.85 4.17 -12.21
CA GLY A 24 18.43 4.00 -11.85
C GLY A 24 17.38 4.22 -12.95
N SER A 25 17.76 4.47 -14.20
CA SER A 25 16.82 4.51 -15.36
C SER A 25 16.37 3.10 -15.77
N MET A 26 15.37 2.79 -16.62
CA MET A 26 15.25 1.46 -17.32
C MET A 26 14.87 1.55 -18.83
N PRO A 27 15.64 1.00 -19.81
CA PRO A 27 15.56 1.30 -21.25
C PRO A 27 14.61 0.37 -21.97
N ASN A 28 14.34 -0.77 -21.32
CA ASN A 28 13.35 -1.74 -21.69
C ASN A 28 12.39 -1.86 -20.50
N ALA A 29 11.78 -0.73 -20.12
CA ALA A 29 10.87 -0.66 -18.99
C ALA A 29 9.53 -1.32 -19.35
N SER A 30 9.40 -2.61 -19.02
CA SER A 30 8.09 -3.14 -18.60
C SER A 30 7.81 -2.56 -17.22
N TRP A 31 6.72 -1.81 -17.06
CA TRP A 31 6.26 -1.37 -15.73
C TRP A 31 5.72 -2.58 -14.98
N GLU A 32 6.60 -3.30 -14.28
CA GLU A 32 6.25 -4.52 -13.53
C GLU A 32 5.69 -4.23 -12.13
N GLY A 33 5.49 -2.95 -11.75
CA GLY A 33 5.05 -2.60 -10.41
C GLY A 33 4.47 -1.20 -10.29
N ASP A 34 3.18 -1.14 -9.97
CA ASP A 34 2.54 0.09 -9.51
C ASP A 34 3.10 0.46 -8.13
N LEU A 35 3.89 1.54 -8.08
CA LEU A 35 4.40 2.12 -6.82
C LEU A 35 3.26 2.45 -5.84
N ARG A 36 2.07 2.73 -6.36
CA ARG A 36 0.87 3.07 -5.60
C ARG A 36 -0.27 2.12 -5.97
N ALA A 37 -0.85 1.48 -4.97
CA ALA A 37 -2.13 0.80 -5.10
C ALA A 37 -3.21 1.88 -5.22
N VAL A 38 -3.91 1.88 -6.35
CA VAL A 38 -5.05 2.77 -6.63
C VAL A 38 -6.16 1.92 -7.23
N LYS A 39 -7.39 2.08 -6.74
CA LYS A 39 -8.58 1.45 -7.33
C LYS A 39 -9.33 2.50 -8.13
N TRP A 40 -9.26 2.40 -9.45
CA TRP A 40 -9.95 3.29 -10.39
C TRP A 40 -11.36 2.76 -10.68
N SER A 41 -12.34 3.64 -10.76
CA SER A 41 -13.73 3.26 -11.10
C SER A 41 -13.83 2.52 -12.44
N SER A 42 -12.95 2.83 -13.40
CA SER A 42 -12.86 2.17 -14.70
C SER A 42 -12.40 0.70 -14.64
N ASP A 43 -11.66 0.32 -13.59
CA ASP A 43 -11.02 -1.00 -13.44
C ASP A 43 -11.71 -1.89 -12.41
N GLU A 44 -12.98 -1.59 -12.12
CA GLU A 44 -13.71 -2.20 -11.01
C GLU A 44 -13.74 -3.74 -11.05
N LYS A 45 -13.83 -4.30 -12.26
CA LYS A 45 -13.84 -5.75 -12.51
C LYS A 45 -12.52 -6.43 -12.15
N ASN A 46 -11.40 -5.71 -12.26
CA ASN A 46 -10.06 -6.26 -12.03
C ASN A 46 -9.72 -6.35 -10.53
N HIS A 47 -10.26 -5.43 -9.73
CA HIS A 47 -9.97 -5.35 -8.29
C HIS A 47 -11.16 -5.68 -7.38
N GLY A 48 -12.28 -6.11 -7.97
CA GLY A 48 -13.46 -6.62 -7.25
C GLY A 48 -14.26 -5.54 -6.53
N GLY A 49 -14.43 -4.36 -7.12
CA GLY A 49 -15.22 -3.29 -6.48
C GLY A 49 -14.43 -2.38 -5.56
N CYS A 50 -15.07 -1.27 -5.17
CA CYS A 50 -14.68 -0.43 -4.04
C CYS A 50 -15.65 -0.69 -2.88
N HIS A 51 -15.14 -0.97 -1.68
CA HIS A 51 -15.97 -1.19 -0.49
C HIS A 51 -16.15 0.06 0.37
N GLY A 52 -15.54 1.18 -0.04
CA GLY A 52 -15.84 2.51 0.48
C GLY A 52 -16.71 3.27 -0.51
N HIS A 53 -16.14 4.32 -1.12
CA HIS A 53 -16.82 5.09 -2.16
C HIS A 53 -15.83 5.76 -3.11
N TYR A 54 -16.27 6.10 -4.32
CA TYR A 54 -15.43 6.78 -5.31
C TYR A 54 -15.52 8.31 -5.17
N VAL A 55 -14.37 8.98 -5.21
CA VAL A 55 -14.26 10.44 -5.32
C VAL A 55 -13.32 10.74 -6.48
N ARG A 56 -13.85 11.42 -7.51
CA ARG A 56 -13.11 11.71 -8.76
C ARG A 56 -12.50 10.44 -9.37
N ASP A 57 -13.32 9.40 -9.51
CA ASP A 57 -12.96 8.10 -10.09
C ASP A 57 -11.92 7.27 -9.32
N ILE A 58 -11.50 7.72 -8.14
CA ILE A 58 -10.58 7.00 -7.25
C ILE A 58 -11.35 6.50 -6.04
N CYS A 59 -11.20 5.21 -5.72
CA CYS A 59 -11.78 4.62 -4.52
C CYS A 59 -11.11 5.17 -3.25
N ILE A 60 -11.93 5.72 -2.37
CA ILE A 60 -11.60 5.89 -0.96
C ILE A 60 -11.84 4.55 -0.27
N TYR A 61 -10.79 3.98 0.28
CA TYR A 61 -10.82 2.62 0.81
C TYR A 61 -11.74 2.47 2.03
N GLY A 62 -12.61 1.47 1.96
CA GLY A 62 -13.38 0.99 3.11
C GLY A 62 -12.70 -0.19 3.80
N THR A 63 -13.29 -0.66 4.90
CA THR A 63 -12.77 -1.81 5.67
C THR A 63 -12.76 -3.10 4.84
N GLY A 64 -13.69 -3.25 3.89
CA GLY A 64 -13.71 -4.38 2.94
C GLY A 64 -12.53 -4.41 1.97
N ASP A 65 -11.82 -3.30 1.78
CA ASP A 65 -10.67 -3.21 0.88
C ASP A 65 -9.34 -3.62 1.55
N LEU A 66 -9.32 -3.82 2.87
CA LEU A 66 -8.13 -4.20 3.64
C LEU A 66 -7.43 -5.44 3.08
N LYS A 67 -8.19 -6.49 2.74
CA LYS A 67 -7.62 -7.73 2.18
C LYS A 67 -6.92 -7.48 0.85
N TRP A 68 -7.48 -6.60 0.01
CA TRP A 68 -6.86 -6.25 -1.27
C TRP A 68 -5.59 -5.43 -1.05
N LEU A 69 -5.63 -4.44 -0.15
CA LEU A 69 -4.50 -3.60 0.22
C LEU A 69 -3.33 -4.41 0.81
N LEU A 70 -3.61 -5.31 1.74
CA LEU A 70 -2.62 -6.14 2.42
C LEU A 70 -1.93 -7.18 1.52
N ASN A 71 -2.55 -7.51 0.38
CA ASN A 71 -2.01 -8.41 -0.63
C ASN A 71 -1.35 -7.67 -1.80
N SER A 72 -1.42 -6.34 -1.83
CA SER A 72 -0.80 -5.55 -2.87
C SER A 72 0.72 -5.61 -2.79
N LYS A 73 1.38 -5.60 -3.96
CA LYS A 73 2.84 -5.47 -4.07
C LYS A 73 3.29 -4.00 -4.08
N SER A 74 2.36 -3.05 -4.11
CA SER A 74 2.64 -1.62 -4.14
C SER A 74 3.28 -1.13 -2.83
N LEU A 75 4.03 -0.04 -2.94
CA LEU A 75 4.69 0.57 -1.78
C LEU A 75 3.79 1.53 -1.02
N PHE A 76 2.84 2.15 -1.71
CA PHE A 76 1.88 3.08 -1.14
C PHE A 76 0.46 2.70 -1.55
N ALA A 77 -0.54 3.23 -0.87
CA ALA A 77 -1.94 3.13 -1.22
C ALA A 77 -2.60 4.51 -1.21
N ASN A 78 -3.47 4.75 -2.20
CA ASN A 78 -4.30 5.95 -2.29
C ASN A 78 -5.71 5.55 -2.76
N LYS A 79 -6.79 5.95 -2.07
CA LYS A 79 -6.95 7.09 -1.14
C LYS A 79 -7.63 6.67 0.17
N PHE A 80 -7.28 7.32 1.28
CA PHE A 80 -7.88 7.07 2.59
C PHE A 80 -8.61 8.28 3.13
N GLU A 81 -9.67 8.06 3.91
CA GLU A 81 -10.39 9.13 4.61
C GLU A 81 -10.72 8.71 6.06
N LEU A 82 -10.09 9.39 7.01
CA LEU A 82 -10.26 9.10 8.44
C LEU A 82 -11.66 9.43 8.98
N GLY A 83 -12.36 10.38 8.37
CA GLY A 83 -13.70 10.78 8.82
C GLY A 83 -14.78 9.73 8.50
N THR A 84 -14.59 8.98 7.42
CA THR A 84 -15.61 8.07 6.88
C THR A 84 -15.32 6.62 7.25
N TYR A 85 -14.06 6.21 7.18
CA TYR A 85 -13.64 4.84 7.51
C TYR A 85 -12.40 4.80 8.42
N PRO A 86 -12.50 5.31 9.67
CA PRO A 86 -11.38 5.26 10.62
C PRO A 86 -10.76 3.85 10.79
N PRO A 87 -11.56 2.76 10.93
CA PRO A 87 -10.99 1.43 11.14
C PRO A 87 -10.14 0.92 9.97
N THR A 88 -10.36 1.41 8.75
CA THR A 88 -9.56 1.00 7.58
C THR A 88 -8.10 1.41 7.75
N MET A 89 -7.85 2.61 8.28
CA MET A 89 -6.48 3.10 8.46
C MET A 89 -5.83 2.41 9.66
N GLU A 90 -6.55 2.34 10.79
CA GLU A 90 -6.07 1.75 12.04
C GLU A 90 -5.70 0.27 11.87
N CYS A 91 -6.60 -0.55 11.30
CA CYS A 91 -6.31 -1.97 11.09
C CYS A 91 -5.13 -2.17 10.13
N LEU A 92 -5.01 -1.33 9.11
CA LEU A 92 -3.92 -1.42 8.14
C LEU A 92 -2.58 -1.07 8.80
N GLU A 93 -2.53 0.00 9.59
CA GLU A 93 -1.35 0.39 10.37
C GLU A 93 -0.91 -0.72 11.33
N LEU A 94 -1.84 -1.23 12.15
CA LEU A 94 -1.54 -2.28 13.12
C LEU A 94 -0.99 -3.54 12.44
N THR A 95 -1.63 -3.97 11.34
CA THR A 95 -1.20 -5.15 10.59
C THR A 95 0.18 -4.95 9.96
N LEU A 96 0.45 -3.77 9.41
CA LEU A 96 1.75 -3.45 8.81
C LEU A 96 2.84 -3.33 9.86
N ARG A 97 2.54 -2.77 11.04
CA ARG A 97 3.46 -2.72 12.18
C ARG A 97 3.82 -4.12 12.65
N GLU A 98 2.84 -4.99 12.85
CA GLU A 98 3.08 -6.40 13.22
C GLU A 98 3.97 -7.11 12.19
N ARG A 99 3.68 -6.93 10.89
CA ARG A 99 4.50 -7.49 9.81
C ARG A 99 5.94 -6.97 9.85
N ALA A 100 6.14 -5.67 10.10
CA ALA A 100 7.47 -5.08 10.17
C ALA A 100 8.26 -5.63 11.37
N LEU A 101 7.64 -5.73 12.54
CA LEU A 101 8.25 -6.31 13.73
C LEU A 101 8.62 -7.79 13.50
N ASN A 102 7.72 -8.58 12.93
CA ASN A 102 7.99 -10.00 12.64
C ASN A 102 9.07 -10.22 11.57
N GLN A 103 9.35 -9.20 10.76
CA GLN A 103 10.42 -9.22 9.75
C GLN A 103 11.70 -8.53 10.22
N SER A 104 11.76 -8.07 11.46
CA SER A 104 12.93 -7.40 12.04
C SER A 104 14.11 -8.35 12.15
N GLU A 105 15.27 -7.90 11.68
CA GLU A 105 16.56 -8.60 11.87
C GLU A 105 17.12 -8.39 13.29
N VAL A 106 16.65 -7.34 13.97
CA VAL A 106 17.02 -7.01 15.36
C VAL A 106 16.00 -7.62 16.31
N PRO A 107 16.41 -8.11 17.49
CA PRO A 107 15.47 -8.57 18.52
C PRO A 107 14.41 -7.52 18.81
N VAL A 108 13.14 -7.91 18.69
CA VAL A 108 12.01 -7.03 18.98
C VAL A 108 11.80 -6.96 20.48
N GLU A 109 11.73 -5.74 21.03
CA GLU A 109 11.35 -5.56 22.42
C GLU A 109 9.83 -5.77 22.59
N PRO A 110 9.35 -6.45 23.65
CA PRO A 110 7.94 -6.75 23.84
C PRO A 110 7.02 -5.52 23.93
N ASN A 111 7.55 -4.38 24.38
CA ASN A 111 6.88 -3.08 24.46
C ASN A 111 6.56 -2.48 23.07
N TRP A 112 7.16 -2.96 21.97
CA TRP A 112 6.93 -2.40 20.63
C TRP A 112 5.63 -2.90 19.97
N TYR A 113 5.02 -3.97 20.49
CA TYR A 113 3.76 -4.52 19.99
C TYR A 113 2.52 -3.77 20.50
N PHE A 114 2.61 -3.11 21.67
CA PHE A 114 1.49 -2.47 22.34
C PHE A 114 1.82 -1.00 22.61
N GLN A 115 1.43 -0.13 21.68
CA GLN A 115 1.56 1.32 21.81
C GLN A 115 0.27 1.99 21.40
#